data_AF-A0A377PQY8-F1
#
_entry.id   AF-A0A377PQY8-F1
#
_cell.length_a   1.000
_cell.length_b   1.000
_cell.length_c   1.000
_cell.angle_alpha   90.00
_cell.angle_beta   90.00
_cell.angle_gamma   90.00
#
_symmetry.space_group_name_H-M   'P 1'
#
loop_
_entity.id
_entity.type
_entity.pdbx_description
1 polymer ?
#
loop_
_entity_poly.entity_id
_entity_poly.type
_entity_poly.pdbx_seq_one_letter_code
_entity_poly.pdbx_strand_id
1 'polypeptide(L)'
;MSEQFLYFIQQMFNGVTLGSTYALIAIGYTMVYGIIGMINFAHGEVYMIGSYVSFIVIAALMMLGIDASWLLIGAAFIVAVVITSAYGWSIERVAYKPVRSSKRLIALISAIGMSIFLQNYVSLTQGSRDLALPRLVTGQWTLGEKQRLCR
;
A
#
# COMPACT_ATOMS: atom_id res chain seq x y z
N MET A 1 -9.18 10.33 35.44
CA MET A 1 -9.57 8.93 35.16
C MET A 1 -10.18 8.76 33.77
N SER A 2 -11.01 9.70 33.28
CA SER A 2 -11.62 9.64 31.93
C SER A 2 -10.61 9.82 30.79
N GLU A 3 -9.70 10.80 30.86
CA GLU A 3 -8.74 11.11 29.79
C GLU A 3 -7.81 9.92 29.45
N GLN A 4 -7.29 9.22 30.46
CA GLN A 4 -6.43 8.04 30.27
C GLN A 4 -7.18 6.89 29.58
N PHE A 5 -8.46 6.71 29.93
CA PHE A 5 -9.30 5.70 29.31
C PHE A 5 -9.60 6.05 27.84
N LEU A 6 -9.88 7.31 27.53
CA LEU A 6 -10.09 7.76 26.15
C LEU A 6 -8.83 7.59 25.29
N TYR A 7 -7.66 7.93 25.84
CA TYR A 7 -6.38 7.72 25.15
C TYR A 7 -6.11 6.22 24.88
N PHE A 8 -6.40 5.37 25.87
CA PHE A 8 -6.27 3.92 25.70
C PHE A 8 -7.17 3.39 24.58
N ILE A 9 -8.44 3.80 24.54
CA ILE A 9 -9.38 3.41 23.48
C ILE A 9 -8.92 3.91 22.11
N GLN A 10 -8.44 5.15 22.00
CA GLN A 10 -7.88 5.67 20.75
C GLN A 10 -6.68 4.83 20.28
N GLN A 11 -5.78 4.46 21.21
CA GLN A 11 -4.62 3.64 20.87
C GLN A 11 -5.01 2.21 20.47
N MET A 12 -6.08 1.65 21.04
CA MET A 12 -6.63 0.38 20.57
C MET A 12 -7.12 0.47 19.12
N PHE A 13 -7.85 1.54 18.75
CA PHE A 13 -8.29 1.73 17.36
C PHE A 13 -7.11 1.93 16.39
N ASN A 14 -6.09 2.69 16.79
CA ASN A 14 -4.86 2.83 16.01
C ASN A 14 -4.16 1.47 15.83
N GLY A 15 -4.07 0.68 16.89
CA GLY A 15 -3.49 -0.67 16.88
C GLY A 15 -4.25 -1.62 15.97
N VAL A 16 -5.59 -1.61 16.03
CA VAL A 16 -6.44 -2.41 15.13
C VAL A 16 -6.26 -1.98 13.68
N THR A 17 -6.22 -0.68 13.39
CA THR A 17 -6.05 -0.17 12.01
C THR A 17 -4.72 -0.62 11.40
N LEU A 18 -3.61 -0.46 12.13
CA LEU A 18 -2.28 -0.90 11.68
C LEU A 18 -2.20 -2.43 11.63
N GLY A 19 -2.75 -3.12 12.62
CA GLY A 19 -2.79 -4.58 12.69
C GLY A 19 -3.57 -5.18 11.52
N SER A 20 -4.73 -4.64 11.17
CA SER A 20 -5.52 -5.06 10.02
C SER A 20 -4.77 -4.87 8.70
N THR A 21 -4.01 -3.78 8.56
CA THR A 21 -3.18 -3.54 7.39
C THR A 21 -2.09 -4.60 7.26
N TYR A 22 -1.35 -4.87 8.35
CA TYR A 22 -0.32 -5.93 8.34
C TYR A 22 -0.91 -7.33 8.16
N ALA A 23 -2.08 -7.61 8.74
CA ALA A 23 -2.78 -8.88 8.56
C ALA A 23 -3.19 -9.08 7.10
N LEU A 24 -3.71 -8.05 6.43
CA LEU A 24 -4.03 -8.08 5.00
C LEU A 24 -2.79 -8.36 4.16
N ILE A 25 -1.67 -7.68 4.47
CA ILE A 25 -0.38 -7.89 3.79
C ILE A 25 0.07 -9.35 3.94
N ALA A 26 0.00 -9.89 5.16
CA ALA A 26 0.38 -11.26 5.46
C ALA A 26 -0.49 -12.29 4.72
N ILE A 27 -1.81 -12.08 4.67
CA ILE A 27 -2.75 -12.95 3.93
C ILE A 27 -2.46 -12.94 2.43
N GLY A 28 -2.16 -11.77 1.86
CA GLY A 28 -1.74 -11.67 0.44
C GLY A 28 -0.45 -12.45 0.18
N TYR A 29 0.55 -12.27 1.06
CA TYR A 29 1.83 -12.94 0.91
C TYR A 29 1.72 -14.47 1.01
N THR A 30 0.92 -15.00 1.94
CA THR A 30 0.71 -16.45 2.07
C THR A 30 -0.06 -17.03 0.88
N MET A 31 -1.02 -16.30 0.31
CA MET A 31 -1.73 -16.72 -0.89
C MET A 31 -0.79 -16.83 -2.11
N VAL A 32 0.02 -15.80 -2.35
CA VAL A 32 0.96 -15.78 -3.48
C VAL A 32 2.01 -16.88 -3.33
N TYR A 33 2.58 -17.03 -2.12
CA TYR A 33 3.50 -18.12 -1.84
C TYR A 33 2.84 -19.50 -2.01
N GLY A 34 1.58 -19.65 -1.60
CA GLY A 34 0.82 -20.90 -1.74
C GLY A 34 0.61 -21.33 -3.19
N ILE A 35 0.48 -20.39 -4.12
CA ILE A 35 0.30 -20.68 -5.56
C ILE A 35 1.63 -20.90 -6.27
N ILE A 36 2.62 -20.04 -6.00
CA ILE A 36 3.89 -20.01 -6.76
C ILE A 36 4.92 -20.98 -6.16
N GLY A 37 4.89 -21.22 -4.84
CA GLY A 37 5.85 -22.08 -4.13
C GLY A 37 7.26 -21.50 -4.06
N MET A 38 7.42 -20.20 -4.31
CA MET A 38 8.70 -19.48 -4.30
C MET A 38 8.58 -18.20 -3.46
N ILE A 39 9.66 -17.83 -2.77
CA ILE A 39 9.75 -16.59 -2.00
C ILE A 39 9.67 -15.40 -2.96
N ASN A 40 8.76 -14.46 -2.70
CA ASN A 40 8.51 -13.29 -3.55
C ASN A 40 8.78 -11.99 -2.79
N PHE A 41 9.97 -11.41 -2.92
CA PHE A 41 10.29 -10.12 -2.30
C PHE A 41 9.59 -8.91 -2.94
N ALA A 42 9.21 -9.03 -4.22
CA ALA A 42 8.53 -7.95 -4.95
C ALA A 42 7.10 -7.69 -4.46
N HIS A 43 6.54 -8.56 -3.62
CA HIS A 43 5.19 -8.39 -3.08
C HIS A 43 5.03 -7.06 -2.32
N GLY A 44 6.06 -6.64 -1.55
CA GLY A 44 6.04 -5.35 -0.85
C GLY A 44 6.03 -4.17 -1.83
N GLU A 45 6.76 -4.28 -2.93
CA GLU A 45 6.83 -3.25 -3.97
C GLU A 45 5.50 -3.10 -4.73
N VAL A 46 4.74 -4.19 -4.91
CA VAL A 46 3.39 -4.12 -5.50
C VAL A 46 2.43 -3.34 -4.59
N TYR A 47 2.52 -3.51 -3.27
CA TYR A 47 1.76 -2.69 -2.31
C TYR A 47 2.15 -1.22 -2.37
N MET A 48 3.45 -0.94 -2.49
CA MET A 48 3.96 0.41 -2.68
C MET A 48 3.38 1.05 -3.95
N ILE A 49 3.45 0.36 -5.09
CA ILE A 49 2.89 0.84 -6.37
C ILE A 49 1.39 1.10 -6.25
N GLY A 50 0.62 0.21 -5.60
CA GLY A 50 -0.80 0.42 -5.37
C GLY A 50 -1.11 1.69 -4.57
N SER A 51 -0.31 1.98 -3.55
CA SER A 51 -0.43 3.20 -2.74
C SER A 51 -0.14 4.46 -3.56
N TYR A 52 0.93 4.45 -4.36
CA TYR A 52 1.27 5.59 -5.24
C TYR A 52 0.23 5.82 -6.33
N VAL A 53 -0.27 4.75 -6.97
CA VAL A 53 -1.32 4.85 -7.98
C VAL A 53 -2.58 5.48 -7.37
N SER A 54 -2.98 5.03 -6.18
CA SER A 54 -4.13 5.61 -5.47
C SER A 54 -3.91 7.10 -5.19
N PHE A 55 -2.71 7.48 -4.73
CA PHE A 55 -2.34 8.88 -4.50
C PHE A 55 -2.43 9.73 -5.78
N ILE A 56 -1.84 9.26 -6.88
CA ILE A 56 -1.83 9.98 -8.15
C ILE A 56 -3.26 10.16 -8.68
N VAL A 57 -4.11 9.14 -8.59
CA VAL A 57 -5.50 9.22 -9.05
C VAL A 57 -6.30 10.22 -8.23
N ILE A 58 -6.14 10.20 -6.91
CA ILE A 58 -6.80 11.15 -6.01
C ILE A 58 -6.34 12.57 -6.29
N ALA A 59 -5.02 12.79 -6.40
CA ALA A 59 -4.45 14.08 -6.71
C ALA A 59 -4.94 14.60 -8.07
N ALA A 60 -4.98 13.75 -9.09
CA ALA A 60 -5.48 14.12 -10.42
C ALA A 60 -6.97 14.51 -10.40
N LEU A 61 -7.81 13.76 -9.69
CA LEU A 61 -9.24 14.08 -9.56
C LEU A 61 -9.47 15.38 -8.77
N MET A 62 -8.70 15.63 -7.72
CA MET A 62 -8.74 16.90 -6.98
C MET A 62 -8.31 18.08 -7.86
N MET A 63 -7.28 17.92 -8.71
CA MET A 63 -6.87 18.95 -9.66
C MET A 63 -7.94 19.26 -10.72
N LEU A 64 -8.83 18.30 -11.01
CA LEU A 64 -10.00 18.49 -11.87
C LEU A 64 -11.19 19.13 -11.14
N GLY A 65 -11.06 19.46 -9.85
CA GLY A 65 -12.10 20.08 -9.03
C GLY A 65 -13.16 19.11 -8.50
N ILE A 66 -12.88 17.80 -8.48
CA ILE A 66 -13.80 16.79 -7.95
C ILE A 66 -13.50 16.55 -6.48
N ASP A 67 -14.36 17.08 -5.60
CA ASP A 67 -14.18 17.00 -4.14
C ASP A 67 -15.07 15.94 -3.47
N ALA A 68 -15.76 15.11 -4.26
CA ALA A 68 -16.63 14.06 -3.75
C ALA A 68 -15.80 12.89 -3.18
N SER A 69 -15.67 12.81 -1.85
CA SER A 69 -14.85 11.80 -1.15
C SER A 69 -15.11 10.36 -1.58
N TRP A 70 -16.37 9.99 -1.78
CA TRP A 70 -16.76 8.63 -2.18
C TRP A 70 -16.29 8.31 -3.62
N LEU A 71 -16.31 9.30 -4.50
CA LEU A 71 -15.87 9.16 -5.89
C LEU A 71 -14.33 9.09 -5.95
N LEU A 72 -13.64 9.92 -5.18
CA LEU A 72 -12.17 9.86 -5.05
C LEU A 72 -11.70 8.48 -4.59
N ILE A 73 -12.30 7.96 -3.52
CA ILE A 73 -11.94 6.64 -2.97
C ILE A 73 -12.33 5.53 -3.95
N GLY A 74 -13.53 5.57 -4.53
CA GLY A 74 -14.00 4.55 -5.46
C GLY A 74 -13.16 4.48 -6.74
N ALA A 75 -12.86 5.62 -7.34
CA ALA A 75 -12.02 5.69 -8.54
C ALA A 75 -10.59 5.25 -8.25
N ALA A 76 -9.98 5.72 -7.15
CA ALA A 76 -8.66 5.30 -6.73
C ALA A 76 -8.59 3.79 -6.50
N PHE A 77 -9.59 3.20 -5.85
CA PHE A 77 -9.66 1.76 -5.61
C PHE A 77 -9.72 0.96 -6.93
N ILE A 78 -10.62 1.32 -7.84
CA ILE A 78 -10.75 0.61 -9.13
C ILE A 78 -9.46 0.71 -9.95
N VAL A 79 -8.91 1.92 -10.07
CA VAL A 79 -7.68 2.12 -10.85
C VAL A 79 -6.50 1.41 -10.20
N ALA A 80 -6.39 1.44 -8.86
CA ALA A 80 -5.35 0.72 -8.15
C ALA A 80 -5.45 -0.80 -8.38
N VAL A 81 -6.65 -1.39 -8.36
CA VAL A 81 -6.86 -2.82 -8.66
C VAL A 81 -6.40 -3.16 -10.08
N VAL A 82 -6.79 -2.36 -11.08
CA VAL A 82 -6.42 -2.62 -12.48
C VAL A 82 -4.91 -2.52 -12.67
N ILE A 83 -4.29 -1.44 -12.18
CA ILE A 83 -2.86 -1.21 -12.38
C ILE A 83 -2.02 -2.23 -11.60
N THR A 84 -2.34 -2.50 -10.33
CA THR A 84 -1.58 -3.49 -9.53
C THR A 84 -1.71 -4.90 -10.08
N SER A 85 -2.87 -5.28 -10.62
CA SER A 85 -3.07 -6.55 -11.30
C SER A 85 -2.19 -6.66 -12.56
N ALA A 86 -2.11 -5.59 -13.35
CA ALA A 86 -1.26 -5.53 -14.53
C ALA A 86 0.24 -5.62 -14.17
N TYR A 87 0.67 -4.96 -13.08
CA TYR A 87 2.02 -5.09 -12.56
C TYR A 87 2.32 -6.51 -12.07
N GLY A 88 1.43 -7.11 -11.29
CA GLY A 88 1.58 -8.49 -10.81
C GLY A 88 1.74 -9.49 -11.96
N TRP A 89 0.91 -9.37 -12.99
CA TRP A 89 1.01 -10.18 -14.20
C TRP A 89 2.33 -9.95 -14.96
N SER A 90 2.76 -8.70 -15.08
CA SER A 90 4.02 -8.35 -15.76
C SER A 90 5.24 -8.93 -15.04
N ILE A 91 5.27 -8.82 -13.70
CA ILE A 91 6.33 -9.38 -12.86
C ILE A 91 6.36 -10.91 -12.99
N GLU A 92 5.20 -11.56 -12.96
CA GLU A 92 5.13 -13.01 -13.16
C GLU A 92 5.70 -13.42 -14.52
N ARG A 93 5.32 -12.71 -15.58
CA ARG A 93 5.73 -13.04 -16.94
C ARG A 93 7.22 -12.84 -17.17
N VAL A 94 7.80 -11.77 -16.62
CA VAL A 94 9.19 -11.34 -16.88
C VAL A 94 10.17 -11.95 -15.87
N ALA A 95 9.89 -11.87 -14.57
CA ALA A 95 10.84 -12.26 -13.54
C ALA A 95 10.69 -13.72 -13.12
N TYR A 96 9.45 -14.22 -12.98
CA TYR A 96 9.19 -15.53 -12.36
C TYR A 96 9.05 -16.68 -13.36
N LYS A 97 8.32 -16.48 -14.45
CA LYS A 97 8.10 -17.53 -15.45
C LYS A 97 9.39 -18.09 -16.06
N PRO A 98 10.43 -17.28 -16.38
CA PRO A 98 11.66 -17.81 -16.96
C PRO A 98 12.51 -18.63 -15.97
N VAL A 99 12.48 -18.27 -14.69
CA VAL A 99 13.33 -18.90 -13.65
C VAL A 99 12.63 -20.03 -12.88
N ARG A 100 11.36 -20.32 -13.19
CA ARG A 100 10.55 -21.32 -12.49
C ARG A 100 11.11 -22.75 -12.57
N SER A 101 11.78 -23.11 -13.66
CA SER A 101 12.43 -24.42 -13.83
C SER A 101 13.84 -24.50 -13.24
N SER A 102 14.36 -23.39 -12.72
CA SER A 102 15.72 -23.29 -12.20
C SER A 102 15.80 -23.60 -10.71
N LYS A 103 17.01 -23.68 -10.16
CA LYS A 103 17.24 -23.87 -8.72
C LYS A 103 16.59 -22.73 -7.92
N ARG A 104 16.01 -23.04 -6.75
CA ARG A 104 15.34 -22.06 -5.86
C ARG A 104 16.19 -20.83 -5.54
N LEU A 105 17.52 -20.98 -5.45
CA LEU A 105 18.45 -19.88 -5.21
C LEU A 105 18.45 -18.83 -6.34
N ILE A 106 18.35 -19.27 -7.60
CA ILE A 106 18.32 -18.37 -8.77
C ILE A 106 17.01 -17.57 -8.78
N ALA A 107 15.89 -18.23 -8.44
CA ALA A 107 14.60 -17.56 -8.29
C ALA A 107 14.61 -16.50 -7.18
N LEU A 108 15.28 -16.78 -6.06
CA LEU A 108 15.47 -15.82 -4.96
C LEU A 108 16.23 -14.57 -5.41
N ILE A 109 17.36 -14.74 -6.11
CA ILE A 109 18.18 -13.63 -6.61
C ILE A 109 17.39 -12.80 -7.62
N SER A 110 16.65 -13.43 -8.53
CA SER A 110 15.75 -12.75 -9.48
C SER A 110 14.68 -11.93 -8.74
N ALA A 111 14.07 -12.50 -7.70
CA ALA A 111 13.06 -11.81 -6.90
C ALA A 111 13.63 -10.57 -6.18
N ILE A 112 14.84 -10.66 -5.61
CA ILE A 112 15.53 -9.52 -4.97
C ILE A 112 15.85 -8.45 -6.02
N GLY A 113 16.41 -8.85 -7.17
CA GLY A 113 16.73 -7.95 -8.26
C GLY A 113 15.50 -7.20 -8.77
N MET A 114 14.37 -7.89 -8.91
CA MET A 114 13.10 -7.26 -9.28
C MET A 114 12.61 -6.27 -8.21
N SER A 115 12.72 -6.61 -6.93
CA SER A 115 12.33 -5.70 -5.83
C SER A 115 13.13 -4.40 -5.88
N ILE A 116 14.45 -4.49 -5.99
CA ILE A 116 15.35 -3.33 -6.08
C ILE A 116 15.05 -2.52 -7.34
N PHE A 117 14.78 -3.18 -8.47
CA PHE A 117 14.42 -2.50 -9.70
C PHE A 117 13.13 -1.69 -9.57
N LEU A 118 12.06 -2.28 -9.00
CA LEU A 118 10.78 -1.59 -8.80
C LEU A 118 10.91 -0.42 -7.83
N GLN A 119 11.63 -0.64 -6.73
CA GLN A 119 11.88 0.39 -5.73
C GLN A 119 12.61 1.60 -6.33
N ASN A 120 13.68 1.34 -7.09
CA ASN A 120 14.43 2.39 -7.78
C ASN A 120 13.61 3.08 -8.87
N TYR A 121 12.79 2.33 -9.62
CA TYR A 121 11.90 2.89 -10.63
C TYR A 121 10.91 3.89 -10.03
N VAL A 122 10.29 3.55 -8.90
CA VAL A 122 9.37 4.45 -8.21
C VAL A 122 10.12 5.63 -7.58
N SER A 123 11.29 5.39 -6.97
CA SER A 123 12.14 6.46 -6.43
C SER A 123 12.57 7.48 -7.48
N LEU A 124 12.88 7.05 -8.71
CA LEU A 124 13.23 7.96 -9.82
C LEU A 124 12.03 8.75 -10.34
N THR A 125 10.82 8.18 -10.31
CA THR A 125 9.63 8.80 -10.89
C THR A 125 8.86 9.69 -9.90
N GLN A 126 8.77 9.29 -8.62
CA GLN A 126 8.03 10.00 -7.56
C GLN A 126 8.95 10.70 -6.55
N GLY A 127 10.25 10.40 -6.58
CA GLY A 127 11.20 10.84 -5.55
C GLY A 127 11.19 9.92 -4.33
N SER A 128 12.11 10.17 -3.40
CA SER A 128 12.27 9.38 -2.16
C SER A 128 11.59 10.03 -0.95
N ARG A 129 10.59 10.89 -1.17
CA ARG A 129 9.91 11.63 -0.10
C ARG A 129 8.64 10.89 0.30
N ASP A 130 8.39 10.83 1.61
CA ASP A 130 7.13 10.32 2.13
C ASP A 130 5.99 11.27 1.75
N LEU A 131 5.03 10.76 0.98
CA LEU A 131 3.82 11.48 0.59
C LEU A 131 2.65 11.02 1.46
N ALA A 132 2.08 11.96 2.22
CA ALA A 132 0.86 11.71 2.97
C ALA A 132 -0.36 12.10 2.13
N LEU A 133 -1.34 11.21 2.06
CA LEU A 133 -2.64 11.52 1.46
C LEU A 133 -3.34 12.63 2.26
N PRO A 134 -3.90 13.66 1.58
CA PRO A 134 -4.77 14.62 2.25
C PRO A 134 -6.00 13.92 2.82
N ARG A 135 -6.61 14.50 3.85
CA ARG A 135 -7.75 13.90 4.56
C ARG A 135 -8.97 13.86 3.63
N LEU A 136 -9.32 12.67 3.14
CA LEU A 136 -10.43 12.47 2.19
C LEU A 136 -11.79 12.43 2.87
N VAL A 137 -11.87 12.02 4.12
CA VAL A 137 -13.12 11.93 4.89
C VAL A 137 -13.17 13.07 5.90
N THR A 138 -14.11 13.98 5.70
CA THR A 138 -14.42 15.06 6.66
C THR A 138 -15.42 14.53 7.69
N GLY A 139 -14.95 14.25 8.91
CA GLY A 139 -15.78 13.72 9.99
C GLY A 139 -14.96 12.91 10.98
N GLN A 140 -14.12 13.59 11.77
CA GLN A 140 -13.40 12.94 12.86
C GLN A 140 -14.25 12.98 14.13
N TRP A 141 -14.66 11.81 14.62
CA TRP A 141 -15.22 11.68 15.96
C TRP A 141 -14.08 11.83 16.96
N THR A 142 -13.88 13.04 17.46
CA THR A 142 -12.89 13.31 18.52
C THR A 142 -13.46 12.89 19.86
N LEU A 143 -13.06 11.70 20.32
CA LEU A 143 -13.37 11.20 21.66
C LEU A 143 -12.33 11.78 22.63
N GLY A 144 -12.69 12.85 23.34
CA GLY A 144 -11.80 13.59 24.25
C GLY A 144 -11.62 15.05 23.85
N GLU A 145 -11.17 15.88 24.79
CA GLU A 145 -10.97 17.30 24.53
C GLU A 145 -9.83 17.50 23.53
N LYS A 146 -10.03 18.39 22.55
CA LYS A 146 -8.95 18.83 21.64
C LYS A 146 -7.86 19.46 22.49
N GLN A 147 -6.84 18.70 22.88
CA GLN A 147 -5.59 19.31 23.35
C GLN A 147 -5.09 20.18 22.20
N ARG A 148 -5.22 21.49 22.38
CA ARG A 148 -4.57 22.50 21.53
C ARG A 148 -3.07 22.28 21.68
N LEU A 149 -2.51 21.41 20.85
CA LEU A 149 -1.08 21.39 20.58
C LEU A 149 -0.74 22.70 19.86
N CYS A 150 -0.37 23.70 20.66
CA CYS A 150 0.49 24.77 20.20
C CYS A 150 1.88 24.17 19.95
N ARG A 151 2.30 24.24 18.68
CA ARG A 151 3.62 23.86 18.09
C ARG A 151 3.90 22.39 17.88
#